data_AF-A0A6C0KJ44-F1
#
_entry.id   AF-A0A6C0KJ44-F1
#
_cell.length_a   1.000
_cell.length_b   1.000
_cell.length_c   1.000
_cell.angle_alpha   90.00
_cell.angle_beta   90.00
_cell.angle_gamma   90.00
#
_symmetry.space_group_name_H-M   'P 1'
#
loop_
_entity.id
_entity.type
_entity.pdbx_description
1 polymer ?
#
loop_
_entity_poly.entity_id
_entity_poly.type
_entity_poly.pdbx_seq_one_letter_code
_entity_poly.pdbx_strand_id
1 'polypeptide(L)'
;MNLYLQIMHKTVYPSGSPIPENANIFEVDDCFPLEHGGLNIVPGFYKNVLISRIFSGKSDFRKFDFLRDHMNNIFMSKEMTHMLMETFCKIQRKYFVLLRFVEKCKYRKAKTQVAEDLYMNPLKEGDAGVFAVVQCGKKYLFSLANLIHYINVALSHAPNFFADPLPIKNPYNNVVFNKSTLYKIFFAIKSSTYLMPVVLYYFFMVDFNIDKFQSTFESQLRDIAIDNYLKNLQSEYLHHGIIRMLKEFARKIRINEAFPKERLIEIMRPYYRLYCIHIYAMDKYKKIQAGDELRLKLGRFYKYNPAFGRKIYKHEHSLFGKKLLVNFNDQHPPFNQAISIEHFMKNHSQYICESNHHVDIFGDDSDDESEASEQIVDAGHFDYDTSEEDEIIDDSEEEDEAVIIDDEIIEDSEEEESIAESSI
;
A
#
# COMPACT_ATOMS: atom_id res chain seq x y z
N MET A 1 38.76 17.54 22.25
CA MET A 1 38.38 16.10 22.16
C MET A 1 36.90 15.99 21.76
N ASN A 2 36.64 15.91 20.45
CA ASN A 2 35.65 16.75 19.76
C ASN A 2 34.68 15.95 18.90
N LEU A 3 33.39 16.32 18.85
CA LEU A 3 32.33 15.87 17.91
C LEU A 3 31.96 14.37 17.92
N TYR A 4 32.95 13.49 17.90
CA TYR A 4 32.84 12.04 17.85
C TYR A 4 32.12 11.46 19.08
N LEU A 5 32.53 11.88 20.28
CA LEU A 5 31.95 11.40 21.54
C LEU A 5 30.48 11.81 21.71
N GLN A 6 30.10 13.03 21.28
CA GLN A 6 28.72 13.51 21.36
C GLN A 6 27.78 12.74 20.40
N ILE A 7 28.24 12.44 19.19
CA ILE A 7 27.47 11.64 18.21
C ILE A 7 27.34 10.19 18.70
N MET A 8 28.42 9.61 19.23
CA MET A 8 28.40 8.27 19.81
C MET A 8 27.45 8.21 21.01
N HIS A 9 27.48 9.18 21.92
CA HIS A 9 26.60 9.20 23.07
C HIS A 9 25.11 9.27 22.67
N LYS A 10 24.76 10.18 21.74
CA LYS A 10 23.38 10.42 21.28
C LYS A 10 22.80 9.27 20.43
N THR A 11 23.66 8.40 19.87
CA THR A 11 23.24 7.31 18.97
C THR A 11 23.42 5.92 19.56
N VAL A 12 24.28 5.75 20.58
CA VAL A 12 24.59 4.46 21.21
C VAL A 12 23.84 4.27 22.53
N TYR A 13 23.53 5.34 23.26
CA TYR A 13 22.77 5.25 24.52
C TYR A 13 21.34 5.77 24.33
N PRO A 14 20.32 5.04 24.80
CA PRO A 14 18.96 5.57 24.88
C PRO A 14 18.93 6.77 25.86
N SER A 15 18.00 7.69 25.64
CA SER A 15 17.81 8.89 26.46
C SER A 15 17.71 8.54 27.95
N GLY A 16 18.73 8.89 28.75
CA GLY A 16 18.71 8.71 30.22
C GLY A 16 20.06 8.49 30.91
N SER A 17 21.16 8.21 30.21
CA SER A 17 22.46 7.99 30.86
C SER A 17 23.14 9.31 31.29
N PRO A 18 23.57 9.47 32.57
CA PRO A 18 24.23 10.69 33.03
C PRO A 18 25.65 10.82 32.44
N ILE A 19 26.01 12.06 32.11
CA ILE A 19 27.36 12.45 31.66
C ILE A 19 28.28 12.42 32.89
N PRO A 20 29.48 11.81 32.85
CA PRO A 20 30.44 11.94 33.94
C PRO A 20 30.83 13.42 34.11
N GLU A 21 30.62 13.96 35.31
CA GLU A 21 30.74 15.40 35.64
C GLU A 21 32.15 16.00 35.49
N ASN A 22 33.18 15.20 35.19
CA ASN A 22 34.57 15.65 35.23
C ASN A 22 35.26 15.80 33.86
N ALA A 23 34.50 15.85 32.76
CA ALA A 23 35.09 16.04 31.44
C ALA A 23 35.03 17.52 31.01
N ASN A 24 36.03 18.30 31.43
CA ASN A 24 36.37 19.58 30.79
C ASN A 24 36.74 19.30 29.31
N ILE A 25 35.77 19.44 28.39
CA ILE A 25 35.91 19.01 26.97
C ILE A 25 36.18 20.20 26.02
N PHE A 26 36.34 21.43 26.52
CA PHE A 26 36.63 22.60 25.68
C PHE A 26 38.13 22.85 25.50
N GLU A 27 38.78 22.03 24.68
CA GLU A 27 39.90 22.50 23.84
C GLU A 27 39.70 21.92 22.43
N VAL A 28 39.35 22.82 21.50
CA VAL A 28 39.33 22.57 20.07
C VAL A 28 40.55 23.29 19.53
N ASP A 29 41.68 22.59 19.48
CA ASP A 29 42.89 23.15 18.87
C ASP A 29 42.62 23.56 17.41
N ASP A 30 43.19 24.72 17.12
CA ASP A 30 43.07 25.50 15.90
C ASP A 30 43.47 24.70 14.66
N CYS A 31 42.56 24.65 13.70
CA CYS A 31 42.84 24.22 12.34
C CYS A 31 42.14 25.17 11.36
N PHE A 32 42.43 26.47 11.47
CA PHE A 32 42.38 27.44 10.37
C PHE A 32 43.40 28.55 10.70
N PRO A 33 44.30 28.94 9.77
CA PRO A 33 45.28 29.97 10.03
C PRO A 33 44.57 31.27 10.44
N LEU A 34 44.88 31.76 11.64
CA LEU A 34 44.54 33.11 12.08
C LEU A 34 45.47 34.08 11.36
N GLU A 35 45.09 34.50 10.15
CA GLU A 35 45.71 35.68 9.54
C GLU A 35 45.04 36.97 10.03
N HIS A 36 45.88 37.96 10.25
CA HIS A 36 45.74 39.09 11.16
C HIS A 36 44.58 40.05 10.89
N GLY A 37 44.03 40.60 12.00
CA GLY A 37 43.59 42.00 12.07
C GLY A 37 42.14 42.29 11.65
N GLY A 38 41.23 42.28 12.63
CA GLY A 38 39.90 42.92 12.53
C GLY A 38 38.75 42.00 12.12
N LEU A 39 37.64 42.05 12.86
CA LEU A 39 36.31 41.50 12.51
C LEU A 39 36.12 39.96 12.41
N ASN A 40 37.11 39.12 12.71
CA ASN A 40 36.99 37.65 12.63
C ASN A 40 36.31 36.93 13.83
N ILE A 41 35.59 37.65 14.69
CA ILE A 41 34.82 37.03 15.80
C ILE A 41 33.53 36.35 15.27
N VAL A 42 32.99 36.89 14.16
CA VAL A 42 31.71 36.51 13.58
C VAL A 42 31.69 35.06 13.04
N PRO A 43 32.71 34.57 12.30
CA PRO A 43 32.72 33.20 11.77
C PRO A 43 32.79 32.12 12.86
N GLY A 44 33.61 32.34 13.90
CA GLY A 44 33.76 31.42 15.03
C GLY A 44 32.48 31.30 15.86
N PHE A 45 31.80 32.43 16.08
CA PHE A 45 30.50 32.46 16.75
C PHE A 45 29.46 31.63 16.01
N TYR A 46 29.28 31.85 14.69
CA TYR A 46 28.31 31.09 13.91
C TYR A 46 28.62 29.60 13.86
N LYS A 47 29.89 29.22 13.76
CA LYS A 47 30.33 27.82 13.81
C LYS A 47 29.91 27.16 15.14
N ASN A 48 30.20 27.79 16.28
CA ASN A 48 29.88 27.25 17.60
C ASN A 48 28.38 27.19 17.86
N VAL A 49 27.63 28.23 17.45
CA VAL A 49 26.17 28.26 17.54
C VAL A 49 25.54 27.16 16.67
N LEU A 50 25.99 27.00 15.43
CA LEU A 50 25.51 25.95 14.51
C LEU A 50 25.79 24.55 15.06
N ILE A 51 27.00 24.30 15.56
CA ILE A 51 27.35 23.04 16.21
C ILE A 51 26.40 22.81 17.40
N SER A 52 26.28 23.79 18.32
CA SER A 52 25.42 23.65 19.50
C SER A 52 23.95 23.34 19.15
N ARG A 53 23.41 23.93 18.08
CA ARG A 53 22.02 23.73 17.65
C ARG A 53 21.80 22.43 16.88
N ILE A 54 22.80 21.96 16.12
CA ILE A 54 22.76 20.65 15.46
C ILE A 54 22.86 19.53 16.51
N PHE A 55 23.63 19.74 17.58
CA PHE A 55 23.89 18.69 18.58
C PHE A 55 22.99 18.76 19.81
N SER A 56 22.42 19.92 20.16
CA SER A 56 21.34 20.02 21.16
C SER A 56 20.20 19.08 20.75
N GLY A 57 19.88 18.12 21.60
CA GLY A 57 18.89 17.05 21.35
C GLY A 57 17.46 17.47 21.04
N LYS A 58 17.18 18.77 20.88
CA LYS A 58 15.83 19.31 20.66
C LYS A 58 15.61 19.58 19.17
N SER A 59 14.89 18.66 18.51
CA SER A 59 14.24 18.75 17.18
C SER A 59 15.05 19.31 15.99
N ASP A 60 15.16 18.52 14.90
CA ASP A 60 15.79 18.93 13.63
C ASP A 60 15.28 20.27 13.05
N PHE A 61 14.05 20.66 13.39
CA PHE A 61 13.43 21.93 12.98
C PHE A 61 14.29 23.15 13.36
N ARG A 62 14.91 23.18 14.55
CA ARG A 62 15.61 24.37 15.08
C ARG A 62 16.84 24.79 14.27
N LYS A 63 17.48 23.86 13.54
CA LYS A 63 18.67 24.19 12.73
C LYS A 63 18.30 24.82 11.39
N PHE A 64 17.18 24.39 10.79
CA PHE A 64 16.66 24.95 9.55
C PHE A 64 15.89 26.24 9.79
N ASP A 65 15.18 26.34 10.92
CA ASP A 65 14.61 27.61 11.37
C ASP A 65 15.70 28.65 11.58
N PHE A 66 16.79 28.31 12.28
CA PHE A 66 17.94 29.21 12.42
C PHE A 66 18.51 29.66 11.08
N LEU A 67 18.69 28.71 10.14
CA LEU A 67 19.17 29.04 8.81
C LEU A 67 18.20 29.98 8.09
N ARG A 68 16.90 29.69 8.10
CA ARG A 68 15.85 30.53 7.51
C ARG A 68 15.86 31.93 8.10
N ASP A 69 15.88 32.03 9.42
CA ASP A 69 15.82 33.31 10.14
C ASP A 69 17.03 34.20 9.81
N HIS A 70 18.22 33.61 9.64
CA HIS A 70 19.44 34.35 9.30
C HIS A 70 19.56 34.63 7.80
N MET A 71 19.00 33.78 6.94
CA MET A 71 18.92 34.02 5.50
C MET A 71 17.93 35.12 5.15
N ASN A 72 16.85 35.26 5.92
CA ASN A 72 15.81 36.28 5.72
C ASN A 72 16.08 37.58 6.50
N ASN A 73 17.20 37.66 7.24
CA ASN A 73 17.53 38.82 8.05
C ASN A 73 18.06 39.98 7.19
N ILE A 74 17.35 41.12 7.21
CA ILE A 74 17.69 42.34 6.48
C ILE A 74 19.05 42.92 6.92
N PHE A 75 19.49 42.63 8.15
CA PHE A 75 20.76 43.11 8.70
C PHE A 75 21.98 42.26 8.30
N MET A 76 21.79 41.17 7.57
CA MET A 76 22.89 40.29 7.13
C MET A 76 23.39 40.70 5.74
N SER A 77 24.70 40.91 5.61
CA SER A 77 25.31 41.15 4.30
C SER A 77 25.26 39.90 3.42
N LYS A 78 25.30 40.08 2.09
CA LYS A 78 25.32 38.96 1.13
C LYS A 78 26.54 38.05 1.33
N GLU A 79 27.67 38.62 1.71
CA GLU A 79 28.90 37.88 2.01
C GLU A 79 28.74 37.03 3.28
N MET A 80 28.12 37.60 4.33
CA MET A 80 27.87 36.89 5.59
C MET A 80 26.86 35.74 5.43
N THR A 81 25.79 35.94 4.66
CA THR A 81 24.82 34.88 4.34
C THR A 81 25.47 33.75 3.52
N HIS A 82 26.31 34.07 2.54
CA HIS A 82 27.05 33.07 1.77
C HIS A 82 28.00 32.27 2.67
N MET A 83 28.78 32.94 3.54
CA MET A 83 29.67 32.26 4.49
C MET A 83 28.90 31.36 5.47
N LEU A 84 27.75 31.82 5.97
CA LEU A 84 26.88 31.02 6.85
C LEU A 84 26.39 29.75 6.13
N MET A 85 25.89 29.90 4.91
CA MET A 85 25.40 28.78 4.09
C MET A 85 26.52 27.77 3.79
N GLU A 86 27.71 28.25 3.41
CA GLU A 86 28.86 27.39 3.14
C GLU A 86 29.29 26.63 4.40
N THR A 87 29.34 27.32 5.54
CA THR A 87 29.68 26.73 6.84
C THR A 87 28.65 25.68 7.26
N PHE A 88 27.36 26.00 7.14
CA PHE A 88 26.26 25.07 7.39
C PHE A 88 26.39 23.81 6.53
N CYS A 89 26.63 23.97 5.22
CA CYS A 89 26.82 22.85 4.29
C CYS A 89 28.02 21.99 4.68
N LYS A 90 29.17 22.60 5.05
CA LYS A 90 30.36 21.86 5.51
C LYS A 90 30.06 21.04 6.77
N ILE A 91 29.37 21.63 7.74
CA ILE A 91 29.00 20.94 8.99
C ILE A 91 28.01 19.80 8.70
N GLN A 92 26.95 20.05 7.92
CA GLN A 92 25.96 19.03 7.54
C GLN A 92 26.61 17.85 6.82
N ARG A 93 27.48 18.11 5.84
CA ARG A 93 28.21 17.05 5.12
C ARG A 93 29.00 16.16 6.09
N LYS A 94 29.79 16.76 6.99
CA LYS A 94 30.55 16.02 7.99
C LYS A 94 29.64 15.23 8.94
N TYR A 95 28.56 15.83 9.41
CA TYR A 95 27.56 15.19 10.25
C TYR A 95 26.96 13.92 9.57
N PHE A 96 26.53 14.03 8.32
CA PHE A 96 25.97 12.88 7.58
C PHE A 96 27.02 11.80 7.27
N VAL A 97 28.29 12.16 7.06
CA VAL A 97 29.37 11.18 6.93
C VAL A 97 29.55 10.40 8.24
N LEU A 98 29.57 11.10 9.37
CA LEU A 98 29.68 10.46 10.70
C LEU A 98 28.46 9.59 11.01
N LEU A 99 27.25 10.04 10.67
CA LEU A 99 26.03 9.27 10.85
C LEU A 99 26.06 7.96 10.04
N ARG A 100 26.48 8.03 8.77
CA ARG A 100 26.70 6.85 7.92
C ARG A 100 27.75 5.90 8.49
N PHE A 101 28.83 6.46 9.05
CA PHE A 101 29.86 5.66 9.71
C PHE A 101 29.30 4.93 10.94
N VAL A 102 28.55 5.63 11.79
CA VAL A 102 27.88 5.03 12.96
C VAL A 102 26.90 3.94 12.54
N GLU A 103 26.08 4.15 11.51
CA GLU A 103 25.20 3.12 10.97
C GLU A 103 25.99 1.88 10.53
N LYS A 104 27.12 2.06 9.84
CA LYS A 104 27.99 0.96 9.42
C LYS A 104 28.59 0.22 10.62
N CYS A 105 28.98 0.93 11.67
CA CYS A 105 29.45 0.33 12.92
C CYS A 105 28.34 -0.46 13.63
N LYS A 106 27.13 0.10 13.74
CA LYS A 106 25.96 -0.60 14.31
C LYS A 106 25.66 -1.87 13.54
N TYR A 107 25.67 -1.78 12.21
CA TYR A 107 25.45 -2.92 11.31
C TYR A 107 26.47 -4.04 11.51
N ARG A 108 27.75 -3.69 11.66
CA ARG A 108 28.85 -4.66 11.89
C ARG A 108 28.80 -5.28 13.29
N LYS A 109 28.36 -4.54 14.31
CA LYS A 109 28.25 -5.04 15.70
C LYS A 109 26.97 -5.84 15.94
N ALA A 110 25.93 -5.64 15.14
CA ALA A 110 24.65 -6.31 15.31
C ALA A 110 24.79 -7.82 15.11
N LYS A 111 24.35 -8.59 16.11
CA LYS A 111 24.30 -10.05 16.02
C LYS A 111 23.13 -10.47 15.11
N THR A 112 23.36 -11.48 14.30
CA THR A 112 22.30 -12.09 13.47
C THR A 112 21.37 -12.87 14.38
N GLN A 113 20.12 -12.43 14.44
CA GLN A 113 19.07 -13.07 15.24
C GLN A 113 18.29 -14.08 14.39
N VAL A 114 18.02 -13.75 13.13
CA VAL A 114 17.31 -14.61 12.19
C VAL A 114 18.17 -14.80 10.95
N ALA A 115 18.50 -16.05 10.66
CA ALA A 115 19.34 -16.46 9.54
C ALA A 115 18.72 -17.59 8.71
N GLU A 116 17.44 -17.89 8.92
CA GLU A 116 16.69 -18.93 8.21
C GLU A 116 15.38 -18.33 7.70
N ASP A 117 14.86 -18.86 6.61
CA ASP A 117 13.52 -18.49 6.11
C ASP A 117 12.41 -19.30 6.79
N LEU A 118 11.15 -19.04 6.42
CA LEU A 118 9.99 -19.75 6.97
C LEU A 118 9.98 -21.26 6.68
N TYR A 119 10.72 -21.70 5.66
CA TYR A 119 10.88 -23.11 5.30
C TYR A 119 12.18 -23.71 5.86
N MET A 120 12.82 -23.01 6.81
CA MET A 120 14.09 -23.39 7.44
C MET A 120 15.27 -23.48 6.46
N ASN A 121 15.21 -22.79 5.33
CA ASN A 121 16.36 -22.66 4.44
C ASN A 121 17.35 -21.63 5.02
N PRO A 122 18.65 -21.94 5.07
CA PRO A 122 19.65 -21.01 5.58
C PRO A 122 19.81 -19.81 4.64
N LEU A 123 19.66 -18.61 5.20
CA LEU A 123 19.91 -17.32 4.55
C LEU A 123 21.29 -16.83 4.93
N LYS A 124 22.13 -16.54 3.92
CA LYS A 124 23.43 -15.91 4.16
C LYS A 124 23.41 -14.46 3.72
N GLU A 125 24.05 -13.65 4.54
CA GLU A 125 24.22 -12.23 4.26
C GLU A 125 25.16 -12.03 3.05
N GLY A 126 24.68 -11.34 2.02
CA GLY A 126 25.42 -11.07 0.79
C GLY A 126 24.99 -11.94 -0.40
N ASP A 127 24.17 -12.96 -0.17
CA ASP A 127 23.61 -13.76 -1.26
C ASP A 127 22.63 -12.95 -2.11
N ALA A 128 22.59 -13.26 -3.41
CA ALA A 128 21.64 -12.67 -4.33
C ALA A 128 20.22 -13.03 -3.90
N GLY A 129 19.39 -12.02 -3.61
CA GLY A 129 18.02 -12.24 -3.15
C GLY A 129 17.87 -12.26 -1.63
N VAL A 130 18.91 -12.03 -0.84
CA VAL A 130 18.82 -11.88 0.62
C VAL A 130 18.98 -10.41 1.02
N PHE A 131 18.10 -9.94 1.90
CA PHE A 131 18.11 -8.59 2.43
C PHE A 131 18.23 -8.60 3.95
N ALA A 132 19.14 -7.76 4.48
CA ALA A 132 19.39 -7.66 5.91
C ALA A 132 18.80 -6.36 6.47
N VAL A 133 17.95 -6.48 7.48
CA VAL A 133 17.45 -5.34 8.27
C VAL A 133 18.09 -5.35 9.64
N VAL A 134 18.57 -4.19 10.09
CA VAL A 134 19.03 -4.01 11.47
C VAL A 134 18.00 -3.19 12.23
N GLN A 135 17.41 -3.78 13.26
CA GLN A 135 16.44 -3.15 14.15
C GLN A 135 16.72 -3.58 15.59
N CYS A 136 16.60 -2.63 16.54
CA CYS A 136 16.82 -2.87 17.96
C CYS A 136 18.16 -3.58 18.27
N GLY A 137 19.23 -3.23 17.53
CA GLY A 137 20.57 -3.79 17.72
C GLY A 137 20.76 -5.22 17.18
N LYS A 138 19.73 -5.81 16.57
CA LYS A 138 19.73 -7.17 16.01
C LYS A 138 19.59 -7.12 14.49
N LYS A 139 20.19 -8.11 13.82
CA LYS A 139 20.10 -8.28 12.36
C LYS A 139 19.12 -9.39 12.02
N TYR A 140 18.21 -9.10 11.10
CA TYR A 140 17.18 -10.00 10.58
C TYR A 140 17.40 -10.18 9.08
N LEU A 141 17.62 -11.42 8.65
CA LEU A 141 17.76 -11.75 7.24
C LEU A 141 16.39 -12.13 6.66
N PHE A 142 16.11 -11.63 5.46
CA PHE A 142 14.90 -11.90 4.70
C PHE A 142 15.26 -12.35 3.29
N SER A 143 14.54 -13.35 2.77
CA SER A 143 14.46 -13.52 1.32
C SER A 143 13.69 -12.35 0.71
N LEU A 144 14.18 -11.77 -0.38
CA LEU A 144 13.50 -10.70 -1.12
C LEU A 144 12.12 -11.15 -1.60
N ALA A 145 11.95 -12.43 -1.99
CA ALA A 145 10.65 -12.96 -2.40
C ALA A 145 9.63 -12.89 -1.26
N ASN A 146 10.01 -13.33 -0.06
CA ASN A 146 9.14 -13.30 1.12
C ASN A 146 8.85 -11.85 1.53
N LEU A 147 9.86 -10.97 1.46
CA LEU A 147 9.69 -9.56 1.77
C LEU A 147 8.73 -8.88 0.79
N ILE A 148 8.84 -9.17 -0.51
CA ILE A 148 7.92 -8.69 -1.54
C ILE A 148 6.49 -9.15 -1.25
N HIS A 149 6.31 -10.45 -0.99
CA HIS A 149 5.00 -11.01 -0.68
C HIS A 149 4.37 -10.33 0.54
N TYR A 150 5.13 -10.22 1.63
CA TYR A 150 4.69 -9.60 2.87
C TYR A 150 4.30 -8.12 2.68
N ILE A 151 5.13 -7.34 1.97
CA ILE A 151 4.84 -5.94 1.67
C ILE A 151 3.57 -5.81 0.83
N ASN A 152 3.39 -6.66 -0.18
CA ASN A 152 2.19 -6.64 -1.01
C ASN A 152 0.94 -6.95 -0.18
N VAL A 153 0.98 -7.95 0.69
CA VAL A 153 -0.16 -8.29 1.55
C VAL A 153 -0.51 -7.12 2.47
N ALA A 154 0.48 -6.50 3.12
CA ALA A 154 0.24 -5.36 4.01
C ALA A 154 -0.35 -4.14 3.27
N LEU A 155 0.23 -3.77 2.12
CA LEU A 155 -0.19 -2.57 1.39
C LEU A 155 -1.45 -2.77 0.54
N SER A 156 -1.81 -4.00 0.20
CA SER A 156 -3.06 -4.32 -0.53
C SER A 156 -4.18 -4.79 0.40
N HIS A 157 -4.02 -4.60 1.71
CA HIS A 157 -5.08 -4.84 2.68
C HIS A 157 -6.27 -3.93 2.35
N ALA A 158 -7.42 -4.58 2.11
CA ALA A 158 -8.63 -3.90 1.66
C ALA A 158 -9.90 -4.68 2.07
N PRO A 159 -10.27 -4.65 3.37
CA PRO A 159 -11.48 -5.31 3.84
C PRO A 159 -12.71 -4.71 3.15
N ASN A 160 -13.62 -5.58 2.69
CA ASN A 160 -14.83 -5.17 1.95
C ASN A 160 -14.56 -4.24 0.75
N PHE A 161 -13.40 -4.38 0.08
CA PHE A 161 -12.94 -3.53 -1.02
C PHE A 161 -12.67 -2.06 -0.65
N PHE A 162 -12.65 -1.70 0.64
CA PHE A 162 -12.17 -0.40 1.09
C PHE A 162 -10.67 -0.47 1.30
N ALA A 163 -9.90 0.38 0.62
CA ALA A 163 -8.46 0.39 0.77
C ALA A 163 -8.09 0.83 2.19
N ASP A 164 -7.41 -0.04 2.93
CA ASP A 164 -6.97 0.19 4.31
C ASP A 164 -5.53 -0.36 4.47
N PRO A 165 -4.54 0.25 3.78
CA PRO A 165 -3.19 -0.28 3.76
C PRO A 165 -2.56 -0.29 5.15
N LEU A 166 -1.89 -1.39 5.49
CA LEU A 166 -1.27 -1.57 6.81
C LEU A 166 0.20 -1.10 6.82
N PRO A 167 0.68 -0.53 7.94
CA PRO A 167 2.09 -0.20 8.11
C PRO A 167 2.98 -1.44 7.96
N ILE A 168 4.07 -1.30 7.19
CA ILE A 168 5.00 -2.41 6.96
C ILE A 168 5.86 -2.60 8.22
N LYS A 169 5.67 -3.72 8.89
CA LYS A 169 6.39 -4.10 10.12
C LYS A 169 7.38 -5.22 9.86
N ASN A 170 8.41 -5.35 10.67
CA ASN A 170 9.21 -6.56 10.68
C ASN A 170 8.40 -7.69 11.33
N PRO A 171 8.15 -8.81 10.63
CA PRO A 171 7.30 -9.90 11.14
C PRO A 171 7.87 -10.57 12.39
N TYR A 172 9.18 -10.48 12.65
CA TYR A 172 9.83 -11.14 13.79
C TYR A 172 9.73 -10.35 15.11
N ASN A 173 9.54 -9.04 15.05
CA ASN A 173 9.51 -8.19 16.26
C ASN A 173 8.36 -7.17 16.26
N ASN A 174 7.50 -7.17 15.24
CA ASN A 174 6.37 -6.28 15.04
C ASN A 174 6.73 -4.78 15.01
N VAL A 175 8.00 -4.42 14.79
CA VAL A 175 8.45 -3.04 14.72
C VAL A 175 8.31 -2.50 13.29
N VAL A 176 7.62 -1.36 13.15
CA VAL A 176 7.42 -0.66 11.87
C VAL A 176 8.77 -0.30 11.22
N PHE A 177 8.88 -0.51 9.91
CA PHE A 177 10.04 -0.07 9.16
C PHE A 177 10.04 1.45 9.01
N ASN A 178 11.17 2.08 9.35
CA ASN A 178 11.35 3.50 9.09
C ASN A 178 11.54 3.78 7.59
N LYS A 179 11.34 5.04 7.18
CA LYS A 179 11.49 5.45 5.77
C LYS A 179 12.84 5.05 5.16
N SER A 180 13.94 5.22 5.91
CA SER A 180 15.28 4.84 5.45
C SER A 180 15.38 3.35 5.12
N THR A 181 14.71 2.48 5.90
CA THR A 181 14.65 1.04 5.64
C THR A 181 13.78 0.75 4.43
N LEU A 182 12.63 1.43 4.29
CA LEU A 182 11.76 1.28 3.12
C LEU A 182 12.46 1.67 1.81
N TYR A 183 13.22 2.77 1.79
CA TYR A 183 14.06 3.12 0.62
C TYR A 183 15.10 2.05 0.34
N LYS A 184 15.79 1.54 1.36
CA LYS A 184 16.78 0.45 1.21
C LYS A 184 16.12 -0.81 0.61
N ILE A 185 14.93 -1.18 1.07
CA ILE A 185 14.15 -2.31 0.54
C ILE A 185 13.77 -2.07 -0.92
N PHE A 186 13.21 -0.91 -1.24
CA PHE A 186 12.80 -0.56 -2.59
C PHE A 186 13.97 -0.64 -3.58
N PHE A 187 15.12 -0.05 -3.24
CA PHE A 187 16.29 -0.11 -4.10
C PHE A 187 16.90 -1.51 -4.18
N ALA A 188 16.85 -2.31 -3.10
CA ALA A 188 17.26 -3.71 -3.15
C ALA A 188 16.43 -4.51 -4.16
N ILE A 189 15.10 -4.37 -4.13
CA ILE A 189 14.19 -5.00 -5.11
C ILE A 189 14.49 -4.48 -6.52
N LYS A 190 14.61 -3.15 -6.69
CA LYS A 190 14.90 -2.53 -8.00
C LYS A 190 16.23 -3.01 -8.61
N SER A 191 17.23 -3.25 -7.78
CA SER A 191 18.54 -3.75 -8.22
C SER A 191 18.57 -5.27 -8.45
N SER A 192 17.53 -5.98 -8.05
CA SER A 192 17.42 -7.42 -8.19
C SER A 192 16.76 -7.82 -9.51
N THR A 193 16.65 -9.13 -9.76
CA THR A 193 15.91 -9.70 -10.89
C THR A 193 14.40 -9.78 -10.65
N TYR A 194 13.92 -9.48 -9.44
CA TYR A 194 12.50 -9.52 -9.11
C TYR A 194 11.74 -8.37 -9.79
N LEU A 195 10.53 -8.66 -10.25
CA LEU A 195 9.62 -7.64 -10.74
C LEU A 195 9.22 -6.71 -9.58
N MET A 196 9.32 -5.40 -9.82
CA MET A 196 8.89 -4.40 -8.85
C MET A 196 7.37 -4.53 -8.61
N PRO A 197 6.92 -4.75 -7.37
CA PRO A 197 5.50 -4.78 -7.09
C PRO A 197 4.87 -3.40 -7.28
N VAL A 198 3.76 -3.36 -8.03
CA VAL A 198 3.08 -2.10 -8.39
C VAL A 198 2.62 -1.35 -7.14
N VAL A 199 2.09 -2.06 -6.14
CA VAL A 199 1.63 -1.49 -4.86
C VAL A 199 2.80 -0.80 -4.11
N LEU A 200 3.96 -1.46 -4.07
CA LEU A 200 5.16 -0.88 -3.46
C LEU A 200 5.69 0.33 -4.26
N TYR A 201 5.60 0.29 -5.59
CA TYR A 201 5.97 1.42 -6.44
C TYR A 201 5.08 2.64 -6.16
N TYR A 202 3.76 2.47 -6.08
CA TYR A 202 2.84 3.55 -5.70
C TYR A 202 3.14 4.09 -4.30
N PHE A 203 3.44 3.22 -3.34
CA PHE A 203 3.81 3.66 -1.98
C PHE A 203 5.11 4.47 -1.96
N PHE A 204 6.08 4.12 -2.81
CA PHE A 204 7.30 4.89 -3.02
C PHE A 204 7.05 6.26 -3.67
N MET A 205 6.09 6.38 -4.60
CA MET A 205 5.76 7.66 -5.27
C MET A 205 5.27 8.74 -4.29
N VAL A 206 4.71 8.36 -3.15
CA VAL A 206 4.24 9.27 -2.09
C VAL A 206 5.17 9.30 -0.88
N ASP A 207 6.47 9.04 -1.09
CA ASP A 207 7.51 9.06 -0.06
C ASP A 207 7.20 8.19 1.17
N PHE A 208 6.58 7.04 0.92
CA PHE A 208 6.14 6.10 1.93
C PHE A 208 5.24 6.74 3.00
N ASN A 209 4.42 7.72 2.61
CA ASN A 209 3.36 8.28 3.44
C ASN A 209 2.09 7.44 3.25
N ILE A 210 1.64 6.77 4.32
CA ILE A 210 0.53 5.81 4.25
C ILE A 210 -0.82 6.49 4.02
N ASP A 211 -1.02 7.67 4.59
CA ASP A 211 -2.27 8.44 4.46
C ASP A 211 -2.42 8.93 3.02
N LYS A 212 -1.36 9.54 2.47
CA LYS A 212 -1.32 9.95 1.05
C LYS A 212 -1.45 8.75 0.12
N PHE A 213 -0.85 7.62 0.49
CA PHE A 213 -0.92 6.41 -0.32
C PHE A 213 -2.36 5.91 -0.46
N GLN A 214 -3.08 5.82 0.66
CA GLN A 214 -4.49 5.44 0.67
C GLN A 214 -5.33 6.42 -0.15
N SER A 215 -5.22 7.73 0.11
CA SER A 215 -6.05 8.73 -0.57
C SER A 215 -5.75 8.88 -2.06
N THR A 216 -4.48 8.79 -2.46
CA THR A 216 -4.06 9.02 -3.85
C THR A 216 -4.28 7.80 -4.74
N PHE A 217 -4.13 6.59 -4.19
CA PHE A 217 -4.20 5.35 -4.96
C PHE A 217 -5.42 4.47 -4.62
N GLU A 218 -6.46 5.02 -3.98
CA GLU A 218 -7.63 4.26 -3.53
C GLU A 218 -8.27 3.43 -4.65
N SER A 219 -8.47 4.04 -5.82
CA SER A 219 -9.06 3.39 -7.00
C SER A 219 -8.23 2.19 -7.46
N GLN A 220 -6.91 2.35 -7.54
CA GLN A 220 -5.98 1.30 -7.94
C GLN A 220 -5.87 0.20 -6.88
N LEU A 221 -5.85 0.57 -5.60
CA LEU A 221 -5.86 -0.40 -4.49
C LEU A 221 -7.13 -1.24 -4.49
N ARG A 222 -8.27 -0.63 -4.83
CA ARG A 222 -9.54 -1.36 -4.97
C ARG A 222 -9.52 -2.35 -6.13
N ASP A 223 -8.98 -1.97 -7.29
CA ASP A 223 -8.82 -2.89 -8.42
C ASP A 223 -7.95 -4.10 -8.02
N ILE A 224 -6.86 -3.87 -7.30
CA ILE A 224 -5.98 -4.91 -6.77
C ILE A 224 -6.71 -5.78 -5.74
N ALA A 225 -7.55 -5.18 -4.88
CA ALA A 225 -8.36 -5.89 -3.91
C ALA A 225 -9.38 -6.82 -4.58
N ILE A 226 -10.02 -6.38 -5.67
CA ILE A 226 -10.92 -7.22 -6.48
C ILE A 226 -10.17 -8.44 -7.04
N ASP A 227 -8.98 -8.22 -7.60
CA ASP A 227 -8.16 -9.31 -8.14
C ASP A 227 -7.69 -10.29 -7.05
N ASN A 228 -7.30 -9.78 -5.88
CA ASN A 228 -6.90 -10.60 -4.74
C ASN A 228 -8.08 -11.41 -4.18
N TYR A 229 -9.26 -10.79 -4.08
CA TYR A 229 -10.49 -11.46 -3.69
C TYR A 229 -10.80 -12.62 -4.63
N LEU A 230 -10.78 -12.40 -5.95
CA LEU A 230 -11.09 -13.44 -6.93
C LEU A 230 -10.09 -14.61 -6.94
N LYS A 231 -8.82 -14.35 -6.61
CA LYS A 231 -7.80 -15.39 -6.48
C LYS A 231 -8.03 -16.28 -5.25
N ASN A 232 -8.45 -15.69 -4.14
CA ASN A 232 -8.58 -16.36 -2.85
C ASN A 232 -10.00 -16.85 -2.55
N LEU A 233 -11.00 -16.47 -3.36
CA LEU A 233 -12.40 -16.82 -3.14
C LEU A 233 -12.62 -18.33 -3.24
N GLN A 234 -13.31 -18.89 -2.25
CA GLN A 234 -13.68 -20.31 -2.26
C GLN A 234 -14.64 -20.62 -3.40
N SER A 235 -14.52 -21.83 -3.95
CA SER A 235 -15.28 -22.28 -5.13
C SER A 235 -16.80 -22.15 -4.97
N GLU A 236 -17.35 -22.39 -3.77
CA GLU A 236 -18.81 -22.31 -3.54
C GLU A 236 -19.34 -20.88 -3.66
N TYR A 237 -18.67 -19.91 -3.02
CA TYR A 237 -19.04 -18.49 -3.13
C TYR A 237 -18.84 -17.96 -4.55
N LEU A 238 -17.77 -18.40 -5.22
CA LEU A 238 -17.51 -18.04 -6.61
C LEU A 238 -18.60 -18.59 -7.54
N HIS A 239 -19.01 -19.85 -7.35
CA HIS A 239 -20.11 -20.46 -8.09
C HIS A 239 -21.41 -19.68 -7.89
N HIS A 240 -21.77 -19.35 -6.64
CA HIS A 240 -22.97 -18.57 -6.34
C HIS A 240 -22.92 -17.18 -7.01
N GLY A 241 -21.77 -16.51 -6.94
CA GLY A 241 -21.54 -15.23 -7.62
C GLY A 241 -21.72 -15.32 -9.13
N ILE A 242 -21.19 -16.37 -9.77
CA ILE A 242 -21.35 -16.61 -11.22
C ILE A 242 -22.82 -16.81 -11.58
N ILE A 243 -23.57 -17.61 -10.80
CA ILE A 243 -25.00 -17.81 -11.05
C ILE A 243 -25.77 -16.49 -10.91
N ARG A 244 -25.45 -15.66 -9.92
CA ARG A 244 -26.04 -14.32 -9.76
C ARG A 244 -25.75 -13.43 -10.97
N MET A 245 -24.49 -13.36 -11.39
CA MET A 245 -24.08 -12.62 -12.60
C MET A 245 -24.87 -13.06 -13.83
N LEU A 246 -25.02 -14.37 -14.07
CA LEU A 246 -25.75 -14.88 -15.23
C LEU A 246 -27.25 -14.54 -15.16
N LYS A 247 -27.86 -14.57 -13.97
CA LYS A 247 -29.27 -14.14 -13.79
C LYS A 247 -29.50 -12.66 -14.07
N GLU A 248 -28.48 -11.83 -13.85
CA GLU A 248 -28.57 -10.40 -14.05
C GLU A 248 -28.23 -10.01 -15.50
N PHE A 249 -27.13 -10.55 -16.06
CA PHE A 249 -26.58 -10.12 -17.35
C PHE A 249 -26.88 -11.07 -18.53
N ALA A 250 -27.31 -12.31 -18.28
CA ALA A 250 -27.47 -13.32 -19.33
C ALA A 250 -28.54 -14.38 -19.00
N ARG A 251 -29.76 -13.95 -18.65
CA ARG A 251 -30.91 -14.81 -18.28
C ARG A 251 -31.20 -15.94 -19.27
N LYS A 252 -30.84 -15.75 -20.55
CA LYS A 252 -31.05 -16.75 -21.62
C LYS A 252 -30.08 -17.95 -21.50
N ILE A 253 -28.94 -17.80 -20.81
CA ILE A 253 -28.01 -18.90 -20.51
C ILE A 253 -28.54 -19.70 -19.32
N ARG A 254 -29.19 -20.84 -19.60
CA ARG A 254 -29.74 -21.75 -18.58
C ARG A 254 -28.84 -22.97 -18.38
N ILE A 255 -28.19 -23.07 -17.22
CA ILE A 255 -27.28 -24.16 -16.86
C ILE A 255 -28.06 -25.20 -16.05
N ASN A 256 -27.83 -26.49 -16.32
CA ASN A 256 -28.43 -27.56 -15.53
C ASN A 256 -27.81 -27.62 -14.13
N GLU A 257 -28.61 -27.87 -13.10
CA GLU A 257 -28.15 -27.95 -11.70
C GLU A 257 -27.07 -29.01 -11.47
N ALA A 258 -27.07 -30.09 -12.25
CA ALA A 258 -26.06 -31.14 -12.17
C ALA A 258 -24.77 -30.84 -12.95
N PHE A 259 -24.67 -29.66 -13.59
CA PHE A 259 -23.46 -29.27 -14.32
C PHE A 259 -22.27 -29.15 -13.36
N PRO A 260 -21.07 -29.63 -13.72
CA PRO A 260 -19.90 -29.60 -12.82
C PRO A 260 -19.53 -28.17 -12.41
N LYS A 261 -19.53 -27.89 -11.10
CA LYS A 261 -19.28 -26.55 -10.54
C LYS A 261 -17.89 -26.02 -10.92
N GLU A 262 -16.87 -26.86 -10.81
CA GLU A 262 -15.48 -26.52 -11.08
C GLU A 262 -15.29 -26.13 -12.55
N ARG A 263 -15.94 -26.88 -13.45
CA ARG A 263 -15.91 -26.59 -14.89
C ARG A 263 -16.59 -25.26 -15.21
N LEU A 264 -17.70 -24.96 -14.54
CA LEU A 264 -18.39 -23.69 -14.72
C LEU A 264 -17.51 -22.53 -14.24
N ILE A 265 -16.88 -22.68 -13.07
CA ILE A 265 -15.98 -21.69 -12.50
C ILE A 265 -14.81 -21.42 -13.46
N GLU A 266 -14.17 -22.46 -13.98
CA GLU A 266 -13.05 -22.33 -14.92
C GLU A 266 -13.42 -21.46 -16.13
N ILE A 267 -14.59 -21.72 -16.72
CA ILE A 267 -15.08 -21.02 -17.92
C ILE A 267 -15.53 -19.59 -17.59
N MET A 268 -16.27 -19.42 -16.49
CA MET A 268 -16.96 -18.15 -16.18
C MET A 268 -16.15 -17.20 -15.30
N ARG A 269 -15.07 -17.64 -14.65
CA ARG A 269 -14.20 -16.79 -13.82
C ARG A 269 -13.77 -15.47 -14.49
N PRO A 270 -13.33 -15.42 -15.76
CA PRO A 270 -12.95 -14.15 -16.38
C PRO A 270 -14.15 -13.22 -16.64
N TYR A 271 -15.34 -13.77 -16.90
CA TYR A 271 -16.59 -12.98 -17.00
C TYR A 271 -16.98 -12.43 -15.62
N TYR A 272 -16.89 -13.26 -14.59
CA TYR A 272 -17.18 -12.85 -13.22
C TYR A 272 -16.21 -11.78 -12.71
N ARG A 273 -14.97 -11.76 -13.21
CA ARG A 273 -14.05 -10.64 -12.97
C ARG A 273 -14.58 -9.33 -13.52
N LEU A 274 -15.07 -9.29 -14.76
CA LEU A 274 -15.69 -8.09 -15.35
C LEU A 274 -16.91 -7.64 -14.53
N TYR A 275 -17.73 -8.58 -14.07
CA TYR A 275 -18.86 -8.31 -13.18
C TYR A 275 -18.44 -7.66 -11.85
N CYS A 276 -17.39 -8.17 -11.21
CA CYS A 276 -16.88 -7.58 -9.97
C CYS A 276 -16.34 -6.16 -10.20
N ILE A 277 -15.64 -5.90 -11.31
CA ILE A 277 -15.19 -4.55 -11.66
C ILE A 277 -16.39 -3.63 -11.90
N HIS A 278 -17.39 -4.10 -12.65
CA HIS A 278 -18.60 -3.35 -12.92
C HIS A 278 -19.33 -2.90 -11.65
N ILE A 279 -19.39 -3.76 -10.62
CA ILE A 279 -20.07 -3.44 -9.36
C ILE A 279 -19.19 -2.59 -8.43
N TYR A 280 -17.96 -3.02 -8.19
CA TYR A 280 -17.15 -2.55 -7.07
C TYR A 280 -16.08 -1.52 -7.43
N ALA A 281 -15.70 -1.36 -8.71
CA ALA A 281 -14.69 -0.38 -9.07
C ALA A 281 -15.14 1.05 -8.71
N MET A 282 -14.18 1.92 -8.39
CA MET A 282 -14.43 3.34 -8.08
C MET A 282 -14.57 4.19 -9.34
N ASP A 283 -13.78 3.89 -10.36
CA ASP A 283 -13.75 4.63 -11.60
C ASP A 283 -15.01 4.33 -12.43
N LYS A 284 -15.88 5.33 -12.59
CA LYS A 284 -17.14 5.22 -13.34
C LYS A 284 -16.93 4.75 -14.78
N TYR A 285 -15.87 5.22 -15.45
CA TYR A 285 -15.58 4.81 -16.81
C TYR A 285 -15.19 3.32 -16.86
N LYS A 286 -14.36 2.86 -15.92
CA LYS A 286 -14.04 1.42 -15.81
C LYS A 286 -15.28 0.57 -15.52
N LYS A 287 -16.20 1.04 -14.67
CA LYS A 287 -17.45 0.31 -14.37
C LYS A 287 -18.30 0.12 -15.61
N ILE A 288 -18.49 1.20 -16.39
CA ILE A 288 -19.26 1.18 -17.64
C ILE A 288 -18.58 0.26 -18.64
N GLN A 289 -17.28 0.46 -18.89
CA GLN A 289 -16.52 -0.34 -19.83
C GLN A 289 -16.56 -1.84 -19.49
N ALA A 290 -16.39 -2.21 -18.22
CA ALA A 290 -16.44 -3.59 -17.78
C ALA A 290 -17.85 -4.20 -17.94
N GLY A 291 -18.90 -3.42 -17.66
CA GLY A 291 -20.29 -3.84 -17.87
C GLY A 291 -20.62 -4.07 -19.34
N ASP A 292 -20.20 -3.16 -20.22
CA ASP A 292 -20.41 -3.25 -21.65
C ASP A 292 -19.64 -4.43 -22.25
N GLU A 293 -18.36 -4.61 -21.85
CA GLU A 293 -17.56 -5.76 -22.26
C GLU A 293 -18.20 -7.07 -21.79
N LEU A 294 -18.71 -7.12 -20.56
CA LEU A 294 -19.39 -8.29 -20.01
C LEU A 294 -20.63 -8.66 -20.83
N ARG A 295 -21.54 -7.70 -21.09
CA ARG A 295 -22.76 -7.94 -21.88
C ARG A 295 -22.42 -8.44 -23.27
N LEU A 296 -21.48 -7.79 -23.94
CA LEU A 296 -21.04 -8.14 -25.28
C LEU A 296 -20.45 -9.56 -25.33
N LYS A 297 -19.57 -9.90 -24.38
CA LYS A 297 -18.92 -11.22 -24.33
C LYS A 297 -19.90 -12.33 -23.95
N LEU A 298 -20.83 -12.10 -23.02
CA LEU A 298 -21.88 -13.07 -22.69
C LEU A 298 -22.87 -13.25 -23.84
N GLY A 299 -23.18 -12.17 -24.57
CA GLY A 299 -23.99 -12.25 -25.79
C GLY A 299 -23.33 -13.11 -26.87
N ARG A 300 -22.02 -12.94 -27.10
CA ARG A 300 -21.24 -13.81 -27.99
C ARG A 300 -21.19 -15.25 -27.50
N PHE A 301 -21.03 -15.45 -26.19
CA PHE A 301 -21.05 -16.77 -25.57
C PHE A 301 -22.37 -17.50 -25.86
N TYR A 302 -23.51 -16.83 -25.62
CA TYR A 302 -24.83 -17.40 -25.88
C TYR A 302 -25.04 -17.69 -27.37
N LYS A 303 -24.67 -16.76 -28.27
CA LYS A 303 -24.77 -16.97 -29.73
C LYS A 303 -23.94 -18.16 -30.21
N TYR A 304 -22.77 -18.39 -29.62
CA TYR A 304 -21.91 -19.51 -29.95
C TYR A 304 -22.54 -20.85 -29.54
N ASN A 305 -23.11 -20.93 -28.33
CA ASN A 305 -23.73 -22.15 -27.82
C ASN A 305 -24.94 -21.87 -26.91
N PRO A 306 -26.16 -21.73 -27.48
CA PRO A 306 -27.39 -21.53 -26.70
C PRO A 306 -27.77 -22.72 -25.79
N ALA A 307 -27.17 -23.88 -26.04
CA ALA A 307 -27.40 -25.12 -25.30
C ALA A 307 -26.29 -25.42 -24.27
N PHE A 308 -25.41 -24.46 -23.97
CA PHE A 308 -24.38 -24.59 -22.95
C PHE A 308 -24.97 -25.01 -21.61
N GLY A 309 -24.31 -25.92 -20.91
CA GLY A 309 -24.72 -26.42 -19.59
C GLY A 309 -25.82 -27.49 -19.61
N ARG A 310 -26.37 -27.87 -20.78
CA ARG A 310 -27.40 -28.92 -20.89
C ARG A 310 -26.80 -30.33 -20.90
N LYS A 311 -27.56 -31.31 -20.40
CA LYS A 311 -27.21 -32.73 -20.46
C LYS A 311 -27.27 -33.25 -21.90
N ILE A 312 -26.26 -34.01 -22.29
CA ILE A 312 -26.17 -34.75 -23.55
C ILE A 312 -26.18 -36.24 -23.19
N TYR A 313 -27.11 -36.99 -23.77
CA TYR A 313 -27.19 -38.44 -23.60
C TYR A 313 -26.48 -39.13 -24.77
N LYS A 314 -25.46 -39.93 -24.47
CA LYS A 314 -24.79 -40.78 -25.46
C LYS A 314 -25.04 -42.25 -25.11
N HIS A 315 -25.48 -43.01 -26.09
CA HIS A 315 -25.57 -44.47 -25.97
C HIS A 315 -24.25 -45.08 -26.40
N GLU A 316 -23.61 -45.83 -25.51
CA GLU A 316 -22.39 -46.56 -25.82
C GLU A 316 -22.67 -48.07 -25.74
N HIS A 317 -22.16 -48.81 -26.71
CA HIS A 317 -22.23 -50.27 -26.72
C HIS A 317 -21.09 -50.81 -25.84
N SER A 318 -21.44 -51.37 -24.69
CA SER A 318 -20.51 -52.11 -23.83
C SER A 318 -20.71 -53.62 -24.02
N LEU A 319 -19.67 -54.41 -23.72
CA LEU A 319 -19.69 -55.88 -23.75
C LEU A 319 -20.81 -56.50 -22.89
N PHE A 320 -21.38 -55.74 -21.94
CA PHE A 320 -22.45 -56.17 -21.04
C PHE A 320 -23.81 -55.47 -21.26
N GLY A 321 -23.98 -54.72 -22.37
CA GLY A 321 -25.24 -54.06 -22.72
C GLY A 321 -25.11 -52.57 -23.09
N LYS A 322 -26.25 -51.92 -23.38
CA LYS A 322 -26.29 -50.47 -23.68
C LYS A 322 -26.08 -49.68 -22.38
N LYS A 323 -25.00 -48.91 -22.26
CA LYS A 323 -24.78 -47.97 -21.16
C LYS A 323 -25.15 -46.56 -21.61
N LEU A 324 -25.94 -45.86 -20.80
CA LEU A 324 -26.26 -44.45 -21.01
C LEU A 324 -25.17 -43.60 -20.35
N LEU A 325 -24.40 -42.85 -21.14
CA LEU A 325 -23.47 -41.85 -20.63
C LEU A 325 -24.15 -40.48 -20.65
N VAL A 326 -24.10 -39.80 -19.50
CA VAL A 326 -24.57 -38.43 -19.35
C VAL A 326 -23.35 -37.52 -19.42
N ASN A 327 -23.24 -36.75 -20.48
CA ASN A 327 -22.25 -35.69 -20.64
C ASN A 327 -22.94 -34.33 -20.53
N PHE A 328 -22.17 -33.25 -20.48
CA PHE A 328 -22.70 -31.89 -20.55
C PHE A 328 -22.15 -31.17 -21.77
N ASN A 329 -22.95 -30.26 -22.32
CA ASN A 329 -22.51 -29.38 -23.39
C ASN A 329 -21.68 -28.23 -22.79
N ASP A 330 -20.36 -28.31 -22.87
CA ASP A 330 -19.43 -27.33 -22.30
C ASP A 330 -18.69 -26.50 -23.36
N GLN A 331 -19.06 -26.63 -24.64
CA GLN A 331 -18.40 -25.91 -25.73
C GLN A 331 -18.64 -24.40 -25.60
N HIS A 332 -17.57 -23.61 -25.65
CA HIS A 332 -17.61 -22.18 -25.43
C HIS A 332 -16.54 -21.44 -26.25
N PRO A 333 -16.75 -20.15 -26.58
CA PRO A 333 -15.71 -19.36 -27.23
C PRO A 333 -14.60 -19.00 -26.23
N PRO A 334 -13.35 -18.81 -26.69
CA PRO A 334 -12.26 -18.35 -25.82
C PRO A 334 -12.55 -16.92 -25.33
N PHE A 335 -12.34 -16.67 -24.03
CA PHE A 335 -12.59 -15.36 -23.43
C PHE A 335 -11.75 -14.23 -24.04
N ASN A 336 -10.49 -14.53 -24.36
CA ASN A 336 -9.53 -13.62 -25.01
C ASN A 336 -9.46 -13.88 -26.52
N GLN A 337 -10.61 -14.02 -27.19
CA GLN A 337 -10.60 -14.09 -28.64
C GLN A 337 -9.96 -12.81 -29.21
N ALA A 338 -8.89 -12.98 -29.99
CA ALA A 338 -8.13 -11.85 -30.49
C ALA A 338 -9.03 -10.89 -31.27
N ILE A 339 -8.89 -9.60 -30.96
CA ILE A 339 -9.24 -8.54 -31.91
C ILE A 339 -8.42 -8.83 -33.19
N SER A 340 -8.95 -8.50 -34.37
CA SER A 340 -8.26 -8.71 -35.65
C SER A 340 -6.76 -8.44 -35.52
N ILE A 341 -5.92 -9.34 -36.06
CA ILE A 341 -4.45 -9.20 -36.03
C ILE A 341 -4.05 -7.80 -36.52
N GLU A 342 -4.77 -7.28 -37.51
CA GLU A 342 -4.58 -5.93 -38.02
C GLU A 342 -4.83 -4.83 -36.97
N HIS A 343 -5.91 -4.93 -36.18
CA HIS A 343 -6.19 -3.99 -35.10
C HIS A 343 -5.11 -4.09 -34.01
N PHE A 344 -4.74 -5.30 -33.60
CA PHE A 344 -3.66 -5.50 -32.62
C PHE A 344 -2.33 -4.88 -33.09
N MET A 345 -2.00 -5.02 -34.37
CA MET A 345 -0.77 -4.46 -34.93
C MET A 345 -0.83 -2.93 -35.10
N LYS A 346 -2.01 -2.31 -35.21
CA LYS A 346 -2.17 -0.87 -35.47
C LYS A 346 -2.59 -0.05 -34.26
N ASN A 347 -3.13 -0.65 -33.21
CA ASN A 347 -3.70 0.08 -32.07
C ASN A 347 -2.70 0.96 -31.29
N HIS A 348 -1.39 0.69 -31.38
CA HIS A 348 -0.35 1.52 -30.78
C HIS A 348 -0.04 2.79 -31.61
N SER A 349 -0.39 2.80 -32.90
CA SER A 349 -0.16 3.91 -33.83
C SER A 349 -1.42 4.67 -34.20
N GLN A 350 -2.60 4.10 -33.94
CA GLN A 350 -3.90 4.71 -34.25
C GLN A 350 -4.89 4.41 -33.13
N TYR A 351 -5.49 5.47 -32.54
CA TYR A 351 -6.60 5.33 -31.60
C TYR A 351 -7.87 5.02 -32.38
N ILE A 352 -8.19 3.73 -32.53
CA ILE A 352 -9.45 3.28 -33.13
C ILE A 352 -10.46 3.17 -31.99
N CYS A 353 -11.28 4.22 -31.83
CA CYS A 353 -12.37 4.22 -30.85
C CYS A 353 -13.49 3.30 -31.36
N GLU A 354 -13.49 2.03 -30.95
CA GLU A 354 -14.64 1.13 -31.13
C GLU A 354 -15.68 1.37 -30.02
N SER A 355 -16.11 2.61 -29.77
CA SER A 355 -17.25 2.89 -28.90
C SER A 355 -18.50 3.18 -29.73
N ASN A 356 -19.63 2.61 -29.29
CA ASN A 356 -21.00 2.85 -29.76
C ASN A 356 -21.63 1.81 -30.68
N HIS A 357 -21.51 0.53 -30.37
CA HIS A 357 -22.60 -0.40 -30.71
C HIS A 357 -23.09 -1.06 -29.43
N HIS A 358 -23.99 -0.35 -28.73
CA HIS A 358 -24.95 -0.93 -27.81
C HIS A 358 -25.85 -1.87 -28.65
N VAL A 359 -25.30 -3.03 -29.04
CA VAL A 359 -26.13 -4.09 -29.60
C VAL A 359 -26.72 -4.76 -28.38
N ASP A 360 -28.00 -4.51 -28.12
CA ASP A 360 -28.79 -5.40 -27.28
C ASP A 360 -28.84 -6.77 -27.95
N ILE A 361 -27.83 -7.59 -27.63
CA ILE A 361 -27.73 -8.97 -28.11
C ILE A 361 -28.85 -9.83 -27.48
N PHE A 362 -29.38 -9.38 -26.35
CA PHE A 362 -30.54 -9.95 -25.69
C PHE A 362 -31.71 -9.03 -25.95
N GLY A 363 -32.31 -9.13 -27.14
CA GLY A 363 -33.56 -8.41 -27.45
C GLY A 363 -34.55 -8.50 -26.28
N ASP A 364 -35.03 -7.33 -25.92
CA ASP A 364 -36.02 -7.04 -24.91
C ASP A 364 -37.35 -7.65 -25.36
N ASP A 365 -37.73 -8.76 -24.71
CA ASP A 365 -39.13 -9.17 -24.64
C ASP A 365 -39.53 -8.88 -23.18
N SER A 366 -39.82 -7.62 -22.88
CA SER A 366 -40.52 -7.22 -21.66
C SER A 366 -41.83 -6.53 -22.01
N ASP A 367 -42.79 -7.33 -22.46
CA ASP A 367 -44.18 -7.12 -22.02
C ASP A 367 -44.28 -7.72 -20.62
N ASP A 368 -43.84 -6.97 -19.61
CA ASP A 368 -44.34 -7.11 -18.23
C ASP A 368 -44.05 -5.81 -17.49
N GLU A 369 -45.07 -4.94 -17.50
CA GLU A 369 -45.27 -3.87 -16.54
C GLU A 369 -45.15 -4.45 -15.12
N SER A 370 -44.01 -4.17 -14.46
CA SER A 370 -43.96 -4.17 -13.00
C SER A 370 -43.20 -2.95 -12.55
N GLU A 371 -43.95 -1.96 -12.07
CA GLU A 371 -43.44 -0.81 -11.33
C GLU A 371 -42.49 -1.26 -10.21
N ALA A 372 -41.21 -0.95 -10.36
CA ALA A 372 -40.27 -0.88 -9.26
C ALA A 372 -39.71 0.55 -9.25
N SER A 373 -40.32 1.35 -8.37
CA SER A 373 -40.00 2.74 -8.06
C SER A 373 -38.49 3.00 -7.95
N GLU A 374 -37.97 3.89 -8.80
CA GLU A 374 -36.70 4.59 -8.59
C GLU A 374 -36.89 5.57 -7.42
N GLN A 375 -36.38 5.24 -6.24
CA GLN A 375 -36.08 6.25 -5.23
C GLN A 375 -34.71 6.85 -5.53
N ILE A 376 -34.75 8.00 -6.20
CA ILE A 376 -33.66 8.96 -6.25
C ILE A 376 -33.54 9.57 -4.85
N VAL A 377 -32.53 9.16 -4.08
CA VAL A 377 -32.07 9.95 -2.94
C VAL A 377 -31.16 11.05 -3.47
N ASP A 378 -31.77 12.21 -3.59
CA ASP A 378 -31.18 13.52 -3.84
C ASP A 378 -30.11 13.83 -2.79
N ALA A 379 -28.84 13.88 -3.21
CA ALA A 379 -27.75 14.40 -2.40
C ALA A 379 -27.51 15.84 -2.85
N GLY A 380 -28.01 16.76 -2.02
CA GLY A 380 -28.02 18.20 -2.19
C GLY A 380 -26.76 18.80 -2.80
N HIS A 381 -27.04 19.59 -3.83
CA HIS A 381 -26.27 20.70 -4.36
C HIS A 381 -25.66 21.56 -3.24
N PHE A 382 -24.33 21.68 -3.19
CA PHE A 382 -23.62 22.64 -2.35
C PHE A 382 -22.87 23.60 -3.27
N ASP A 383 -23.52 24.69 -3.62
CA ASP A 383 -22.90 25.81 -4.33
C ASP A 383 -22.05 26.63 -3.35
N TYR A 384 -20.78 26.79 -3.68
CA TYR A 384 -19.99 27.91 -3.20
C TYR A 384 -20.29 29.09 -4.11
N ASP A 385 -20.92 30.14 -3.59
CA ASP A 385 -20.88 31.45 -4.22
C ASP A 385 -20.19 32.47 -3.30
N THR A 386 -19.36 33.28 -3.93
CA THR A 386 -18.48 34.28 -3.36
C THR A 386 -19.08 35.65 -3.63
N SER A 387 -19.35 36.45 -2.61
CA SER A 387 -19.13 37.91 -2.65
C SER A 387 -19.38 38.59 -1.29
N GLU A 388 -18.76 39.75 -1.16
CA GLU A 388 -18.28 40.43 0.04
C GLU A 388 -19.32 41.33 0.77
N GLU A 389 -18.87 41.82 1.92
CA GLU A 389 -19.17 43.08 2.64
C GLU A 389 -20.14 43.07 3.84
N ASP A 390 -19.49 43.14 5.01
CA ASP A 390 -19.71 44.02 6.17
C ASP A 390 -21.11 44.23 6.76
N GLU A 391 -21.28 43.83 8.04
CA GLU A 391 -21.50 44.80 9.13
C GLU A 391 -21.31 44.18 10.52
N ILE A 392 -20.70 44.97 11.40
CA ILE A 392 -20.38 44.74 12.81
C ILE A 392 -21.68 44.72 13.62
N ILE A 393 -21.81 43.82 14.61
CA ILE A 393 -22.33 44.12 15.96
C ILE A 393 -21.89 43.04 16.95
N ASP A 394 -21.36 43.56 18.04
CA ASP A 394 -20.97 42.99 19.33
C ASP A 394 -22.17 42.37 20.06
N ASP A 395 -22.01 41.19 20.67
CA ASP A 395 -22.36 40.98 22.07
C ASP A 395 -22.09 39.54 22.53
N SER A 396 -21.55 39.50 23.74
CA SER A 396 -21.17 38.40 24.62
C SER A 396 -22.27 37.38 24.92
N GLU A 397 -21.88 36.12 25.19
CA GLU A 397 -21.89 35.52 26.54
C GLU A 397 -21.53 34.02 26.51
N GLU A 398 -20.88 33.60 27.59
CA GLU A 398 -20.43 32.25 27.95
C GLU A 398 -21.61 31.28 28.18
N GLU A 399 -21.40 29.98 27.99
CA GLU A 399 -21.46 29.02 29.11
C GLU A 399 -21.13 27.59 28.65
N ASP A 400 -20.26 26.97 29.46
CA ASP A 400 -19.86 25.57 29.42
C ASP A 400 -21.02 24.64 29.77
N GLU A 401 -21.09 23.46 29.15
CA GLU A 401 -21.48 22.26 29.90
C GLU A 401 -20.91 20.98 29.29
N ALA A 402 -20.07 20.32 30.09
CA ALA A 402 -19.48 19.02 29.81
C ALA A 402 -20.44 17.91 30.26
N VAL A 403 -20.80 17.01 29.35
CA VAL A 403 -21.56 15.81 29.69
C VAL A 403 -20.61 14.65 29.97
N ILE A 404 -20.60 14.26 31.24
CA ILE A 404 -20.01 13.03 31.79
C ILE A 404 -20.91 11.85 31.36
N ILE A 405 -20.30 10.76 30.90
CA ILE A 405 -20.98 9.45 30.84
C ILE A 405 -20.10 8.47 31.60
N ASP A 406 -20.68 7.96 32.68
CA ASP A 406 -20.09 7.05 33.66
C ASP A 406 -19.85 5.63 33.11
N ASP A 407 -18.85 5.00 33.72
CA ASP A 407 -18.42 3.62 33.63
C ASP A 407 -19.53 2.64 34.07
N GLU A 408 -19.68 1.52 33.33
CA GLU A 408 -20.31 0.31 33.85
C GLU A 408 -19.28 -0.82 33.95
N ILE A 409 -19.09 -1.24 35.20
CA ILE A 409 -18.24 -2.30 35.71
C ILE A 409 -18.87 -3.66 35.34
N ILE A 410 -18.09 -4.58 34.79
CA ILE A 410 -18.44 -6.01 34.76
C ILE A 410 -17.43 -6.74 35.65
N GLU A 411 -17.96 -7.29 36.74
CA GLU A 411 -17.26 -8.11 37.72
C GLU A 411 -16.89 -9.49 37.17
N ASP A 412 -15.74 -9.96 37.65
CA ASP A 412 -15.16 -11.29 37.50
C ASP A 412 -16.05 -12.40 38.08
N SER A 413 -16.04 -13.56 37.44
CA SER A 413 -16.30 -14.84 38.10
C SER A 413 -15.25 -15.86 37.68
N GLU A 414 -14.28 -16.08 38.56
CA GLU A 414 -13.34 -17.20 38.55
C GLU A 414 -14.09 -18.49 38.92
N GLU A 415 -13.98 -19.53 38.10
CA GLU A 415 -14.20 -20.92 38.53
C GLU A 415 -12.91 -21.72 38.26
N GLU A 416 -12.24 -22.08 39.35
CA GLU A 416 -11.19 -23.10 39.41
C GLU A 416 -11.81 -24.48 39.16
N GLU A 417 -11.22 -25.27 38.25
CA GLU A 417 -11.36 -26.73 38.30
C GLU A 417 -9.99 -27.41 38.15
N SER A 418 -9.55 -27.99 39.26
CA SER A 418 -8.32 -28.75 39.40
C SER A 418 -8.54 -30.25 39.18
N ILE A 419 -7.69 -30.83 38.33
CA ILE A 419 -7.03 -32.16 38.46
C ILE A 419 -7.93 -33.41 38.48
N ALA A 420 -7.75 -34.26 37.47
CA ALA A 420 -7.67 -35.71 37.67
C ALA A 420 -6.71 -36.35 36.64
N GLU A 421 -5.54 -36.77 37.11
CA GLU A 421 -4.75 -37.83 36.47
C GLU A 421 -5.50 -39.17 36.63
N SER A 422 -5.66 -39.91 35.53
CA SER A 422 -5.76 -41.37 35.61
C SER A 422 -5.15 -42.03 34.39
N SER A 423 -4.20 -42.90 34.67
CA SER A 423 -3.55 -43.91 33.85
C SER A 423 -4.37 -44.50 32.70
N ILE A 424 -3.75 -44.58 31.52
CA ILE A 424 -3.41 -45.81 30.75
C ILE A 424 -2.63 -45.41 29.49
#